data_AF-A0A133UQA1-F1
#
_entry.id   AF-A0A133UQA1-F1
#
_cell.length_a   1.000
_cell.length_b   1.000
_cell.length_c   1.000
_cell.angle_alpha   90.00
_cell.angle_beta   90.00
_cell.angle_gamma   90.00
#
_symmetry.space_group_name_H-M   'P 1'
#
loop_
_entity.id
_entity.type
_entity.pdbx_description
1 polymer ?
#
loop_
_entity_poly.entity_id
_entity_poly.type
_entity_poly.pdbx_seq_one_letter_code
_entity_poly.pdbx_strand_id
1 'polypeptide(L)'
;MVPDVLRVEYKGQDYVIYDHYCCDPACRCNTAILNVFELKHSEDPSKEVFTIRVGLDGGYEIEERECEKSMVADFFGSEIRGNEKLFTFLRYRYDKMKNFGREVQKQRWRTAGDW
;
A
#
# COMPACT_ATOMS: atom_id res chain seq x y z
N MET A 1 16.40 -7.95 -3.25
CA MET A 1 15.24 -7.73 -4.14
C MET A 1 14.06 -7.35 -3.24
N VAL A 2 13.35 -6.25 -3.50
CA VAL A 2 12.14 -5.91 -2.74
C VAL A 2 10.99 -6.70 -3.38
N PRO A 3 10.26 -7.54 -2.63
CA PRO A 3 9.23 -8.39 -3.21
C PRO A 3 8.08 -7.52 -3.72
N ASP A 4 7.64 -7.69 -4.98
CA ASP A 4 6.58 -6.88 -5.59
C ASP A 4 5.28 -6.89 -4.77
N VAL A 5 5.07 -7.97 -4.03
CA VAL A 5 3.89 -8.23 -3.21
C VAL A 5 4.31 -8.57 -1.78
N LEU A 6 3.65 -8.01 -0.79
CA LEU A 6 3.91 -8.28 0.63
C LEU A 6 3.06 -9.48 1.07
N ARG A 7 3.66 -10.44 1.76
CA ARG A 7 2.97 -11.63 2.29
C ARG A 7 3.08 -11.67 3.80
N VAL A 8 1.97 -11.97 4.47
CA VAL A 8 1.91 -12.09 5.93
C VAL A 8 1.03 -13.28 6.30
N GLU A 9 1.40 -13.98 7.38
CA GLU A 9 0.57 -15.02 7.98
C GLU A 9 -0.16 -14.41 9.17
N TYR A 10 -1.49 -14.54 9.21
CA TYR A 10 -2.31 -14.04 10.31
C TYR A 10 -3.30 -15.11 10.74
N LYS A 11 -3.22 -15.52 12.01
CA LYS A 11 -4.06 -16.58 12.61
C LYS A 11 -4.09 -17.89 11.81
N GLY A 12 -2.94 -18.27 11.24
CA GLY A 12 -2.79 -19.51 10.47
C GLY A 12 -3.35 -19.44 9.05
N GLN A 13 -3.68 -18.24 8.56
CA GLN A 13 -4.11 -17.99 7.19
C GLN A 13 -3.12 -17.05 6.48
N ASP A 14 -2.80 -17.36 5.23
CA ASP A 14 -1.92 -16.55 4.40
C ASP A 14 -2.65 -15.38 3.76
N TYR A 15 -2.04 -14.20 3.84
CA TYR A 15 -2.53 -12.98 3.22
C TYR A 15 -1.49 -12.36 2.32
N VAL A 16 -2.00 -11.71 1.27
CA VAL A 16 -1.24 -10.87 0.36
C VAL A 16 -1.69 -9.42 0.53
N ILE A 17 -0.72 -8.51 0.56
CA ILE A 17 -0.95 -7.08 0.63
C ILE A 17 -0.39 -6.43 -0.64
N TYR A 18 -1.26 -5.74 -1.36
CA TYR A 18 -0.90 -4.84 -2.46
C TYR A 18 -0.96 -3.40 -1.98
N ASP A 19 0.02 -2.61 -2.39
CA ASP A 19 0.19 -1.22 -1.97
C ASP A 19 0.06 -0.23 -3.13
N HIS A 20 -0.72 0.82 -2.90
CA HIS A 20 -0.97 1.88 -3.86
C HIS A 20 -0.58 3.24 -3.28
N TYR A 21 -0.10 4.11 -4.17
CA TYR A 21 0.42 5.44 -3.81
C TYR A 21 -0.06 6.50 -4.80
N CYS A 22 -0.31 7.70 -4.29
CA CYS A 22 -0.53 8.85 -5.15
C CYS A 22 0.76 9.21 -5.91
N CYS A 23 0.69 9.22 -7.24
CA CYS A 23 1.83 9.61 -8.08
C CYS A 23 1.97 11.12 -8.27
N ASP A 24 0.93 11.92 -8.00
CA ASP A 24 1.02 13.37 -8.16
C ASP A 24 2.04 13.97 -7.18
N PRO A 25 3.15 14.55 -7.66
CA PRO A 25 4.16 15.17 -6.80
C PRO A 25 3.69 16.45 -6.09
N ALA A 26 2.60 17.09 -6.55
CA ALA A 26 2.01 18.23 -5.86
C ALA A 26 1.16 17.80 -4.65
N CYS A 27 0.63 16.57 -4.68
CA CYS A 27 -0.13 16.00 -3.58
C CYS A 27 0.78 15.71 -2.38
N ARG A 28 0.41 16.24 -1.21
CA ARG A 28 1.14 16.11 0.06
C ARG A 28 0.70 14.93 0.92
N CYS A 29 -0.08 13.99 0.37
CA CYS A 29 -0.47 12.80 1.12
C CYS A 29 0.77 12.05 1.60
N ASN A 30 0.82 11.66 2.87
CA ASN A 30 1.90 10.87 3.45
C ASN A 30 1.39 9.47 3.78
N THR A 31 0.72 8.85 2.81
CA THR A 31 -0.07 7.63 3.04
C THR A 31 0.19 6.59 1.95
N ALA A 32 0.02 5.32 2.31
CA ALA A 32 -0.12 4.20 1.40
C ALA A 32 -1.53 3.61 1.56
N ILE A 33 -2.14 3.16 0.46
CA ILE A 33 -3.37 2.36 0.51
C ILE A 33 -2.94 0.90 0.41
N LEU A 34 -3.39 0.06 1.34
CA LEU A 34 -3.08 -1.36 1.40
C LEU A 34 -4.36 -2.16 1.17
N ASN A 35 -4.41 -2.89 0.06
CA ASN A 35 -5.47 -3.84 -0.25
C ASN A 35 -5.02 -5.22 0.23
N VAL A 36 -5.80 -5.84 1.13
CA VAL A 36 -5.46 -7.11 1.77
C VAL A 36 -6.33 -8.22 1.23
N PHE A 37 -5.70 -9.26 0.70
CA PHE A 37 -6.34 -10.41 0.08
C PHE A 37 -6.02 -11.68 0.84
N GLU A 38 -7.01 -12.55 1.02
CA GLU A 38 -6.80 -13.89 1.54
C GLU A 38 -6.32 -14.83 0.41
N LEU A 39 -5.18 -15.49 0.62
CA LEU A 39 -4.73 -16.58 -0.24
C LEU A 39 -5.51 -17.84 0.12
N LYS A 40 -6.17 -18.47 -0.85
CA LYS A 40 -6.71 -19.84 -0.68
C LYS A 40 -5.61 -20.85 -1.03
N HIS A 41 -5.90 -22.14 -0.88
CA HIS A 41 -4.98 -23.22 -1.26
C HIS A 41 -4.51 -23.16 -2.74
N SER A 42 -5.18 -22.40 -3.60
CA SER A 42 -4.66 -21.96 -4.90
C SER A 42 -3.88 -20.66 -4.74
N GLU A 43 -2.69 -20.54 -5.36
CA GLU A 43 -1.85 -19.33 -5.31
C GLU A 43 -2.51 -18.03 -5.81
N ASP A 44 -3.72 -18.11 -6.37
CA ASP A 44 -4.53 -16.97 -6.76
C ASP A 44 -5.26 -16.33 -5.54
N PRO A 45 -5.10 -15.01 -5.32
CA PRO A 45 -5.84 -14.30 -4.27
C PRO A 45 -7.34 -14.41 -4.53
N SER A 46 -8.05 -14.91 -3.53
CA SER A 46 -9.42 -15.38 -3.74
C SER A 46 -10.49 -14.30 -3.56
N LYS A 47 -10.19 -13.29 -2.72
CA LYS A 47 -11.08 -12.17 -2.38
C LYS A 47 -10.31 -11.06 -1.65
N GLU A 48 -10.60 -9.80 -1.98
CA GLU A 48 -10.18 -8.67 -1.14
C GLU A 48 -10.98 -8.71 0.16
N VAL A 49 -10.30 -8.73 1.30
CA VAL A 49 -10.94 -8.80 2.62
C VAL A 49 -11.21 -7.40 3.15
N PHE A 50 -10.23 -6.50 3.00
CA PHE A 50 -10.33 -5.10 3.40
C PHE A 50 -9.26 -4.24 2.74
N THR A 51 -9.53 -2.93 2.73
CA THR A 51 -8.59 -1.88 2.35
C THR A 51 -8.40 -0.91 3.51
N ILE A 52 -7.13 -0.63 3.83
CA ILE A 52 -6.74 0.37 4.82
C ILE A 52 -5.82 1.42 4.20
N ARG A 53 -6.03 2.67 4.59
CA ARG A 53 -5.08 3.75 4.36
C ARG A 53 -4.15 3.83 5.56
N VAL A 54 -2.86 3.65 5.36
CA VAL A 54 -1.85 3.80 6.40
C VAL A 54 -1.06 5.09 6.21
N GLY A 55 -0.89 5.86 7.28
CA GLY A 55 0.06 6.96 7.33
C GLY A 55 1.48 6.41 7.45
N LEU A 56 2.42 6.93 6.66
CA LEU A 56 3.82 6.49 6.67
C LEU A 56 4.57 6.92 7.95
N ASP A 57 3.90 7.66 8.83
CA ASP A 57 4.25 8.02 10.20
C ASP A 57 3.68 7.05 11.26
N GLY A 58 2.82 6.10 10.86
CA GLY A 58 2.30 5.02 11.70
C GLY A 58 0.81 5.05 12.02
N GLY A 59 0.06 6.06 11.55
CA GLY A 59 -1.41 6.10 11.66
C GLY A 59 -2.12 5.18 10.66
N TYR A 60 -3.43 4.94 10.82
CA TYR A 60 -4.25 4.30 9.79
C TYR A 60 -5.74 4.67 9.86
N GLU A 61 -6.42 4.52 8.72
CA GLU A 61 -7.86 4.66 8.52
C GLU A 61 -8.36 3.46 7.70
N ILE A 62 -9.58 2.99 7.98
CA ILE A 62 -10.21 1.91 7.21
C ILE A 62 -10.99 2.54 6.07
N GLU A 63 -10.72 2.14 4.82
CA GLU A 63 -11.45 2.64 3.65
C GLU A 63 -12.62 1.73 3.30
N GLU A 64 -12.35 0.44 3.12
CA GLU A 64 -13.34 -0.57 2.71
C GLU A 64 -13.12 -1.87 3.47
N ARG A 65 -14.19 -2.64 3.72
CA ARG A 65 -14.08 -3.96 4.37
C ARG A 65 -15.27 -4.86 4.07
N GLU A 66 -14.98 -6.15 3.99
CA GLU A 66 -15.98 -7.23 4.00
C GLU A 66 -15.96 -8.03 5.31
N CYS A 67 -15.10 -7.64 6.25
CA CYS A 67 -14.93 -8.30 7.55
C CYS A 67 -15.32 -7.38 8.73
N GLU A 68 -15.22 -7.93 9.93
CA GLU A 68 -15.46 -7.19 11.17
C GLU A 68 -14.38 -6.11 11.40
N LYS A 69 -14.80 -4.95 11.92
CA LYS A 69 -13.86 -3.84 12.21
C LYS A 69 -12.75 -4.26 13.18
N SER A 70 -13.10 -5.11 14.15
CA SER A 70 -12.17 -5.65 15.14
C SER A 70 -11.09 -6.52 14.51
N MET A 71 -11.42 -7.27 13.46
CA MET A 71 -10.44 -8.06 12.70
C MET A 71 -9.41 -7.14 12.03
N VAL A 72 -9.85 -6.04 11.42
CA VAL A 72 -8.94 -5.07 10.78
C VAL A 72 -8.03 -4.41 11.81
N ALA A 73 -8.58 -4.03 12.97
CA ALA A 73 -7.79 -3.43 14.05
C ALA A 73 -6.76 -4.41 14.64
N ASP A 74 -7.14 -5.69 14.79
CA ASP A 74 -6.25 -6.74 15.29
C ASP A 74 -5.13 -7.05 14.28
N PHE A 75 -5.49 -7.26 13.00
CA PHE A 75 -4.52 -7.45 11.91
C PHE A 75 -3.55 -6.28 11.79
N PHE A 76 -4.07 -5.05 11.82
CA PHE A 76 -3.21 -3.86 11.80
C PHE A 76 -2.29 -3.84 13.02
N GLY A 77 -2.83 -4.17 14.20
CA GLY A 77 -2.06 -4.21 15.44
C GLY A 77 -0.95 -5.25 15.45
N SER A 78 -1.17 -6.43 14.85
CA SER A 78 -0.23 -7.55 14.88
C SER A 78 0.78 -7.51 13.74
N GLU A 79 0.34 -7.27 12.50
CA GLU A 79 1.19 -7.46 11.32
C GLU A 79 1.81 -6.16 10.79
N ILE A 80 1.13 -5.03 11.02
CA ILE A 80 1.49 -3.75 10.41
C ILE A 80 2.09 -2.80 11.43
N ARG A 81 1.43 -2.60 12.57
CA ARG A 81 1.81 -1.61 13.57
C ARG A 81 3.18 -1.97 14.16
N GLY A 82 4.11 -1.03 14.08
CA GLY A 82 5.47 -1.23 14.59
C GLY A 82 6.37 -2.09 13.68
N ASN A 83 5.90 -2.52 12.52
CA ASN A 83 6.72 -3.25 11.55
C ASN A 83 7.65 -2.28 10.79
N GLU A 84 8.81 -1.97 11.38
CA GLU A 84 9.77 -1.00 10.82
C GLU A 84 10.26 -1.36 9.42
N LYS A 85 10.42 -2.66 9.14
CA LYS A 85 10.82 -3.14 7.81
C LYS A 85 9.75 -2.85 6.79
N LEU A 86 8.48 -3.15 7.10
CA LEU A 86 7.35 -2.82 6.25
C LEU A 86 7.30 -1.31 5.97
N PHE A 87 7.35 -0.46 7.00
CA PHE A 87 7.32 0.99 6.82
C PHE A 87 8.51 1.53 6.01
N THR A 88 9.69 0.91 6.14
CA THR A 88 10.85 1.22 5.30
C THR A 88 10.55 0.93 3.82
N PHE A 89 9.92 -0.20 3.52
CA PHE A 89 9.52 -0.54 2.15
C PHE A 89 8.43 0.38 1.61
N LEU A 90 7.41 0.69 2.40
CA LEU A 90 6.33 1.57 1.99
C LEU A 90 6.83 2.98 1.66
N ARG A 91 7.73 3.54 2.50
CA ARG A 91 8.36 4.84 2.24
C ARG A 91 9.20 4.83 0.97
N TYR A 92 10.02 3.79 0.77
CA TYR A 92 10.82 3.65 -0.44
C TYR A 92 9.95 3.62 -1.72
N ARG A 93 8.83 2.88 -1.70
CA ARG A 93 7.91 2.80 -2.84
C ARG A 93 7.12 4.09 -3.06
N TYR A 94 6.70 4.74 -1.97
CA TYR A 94 6.10 6.07 -2.04
C TYR A 94 7.02 7.07 -2.74
N ASP A 95 8.30 7.14 -2.35
CA ASP A 95 9.28 8.05 -2.95
C ASP A 95 9.51 7.73 -4.43
N LYS A 96 9.59 6.45 -4.79
CA LYS A 96 9.65 6.00 -6.18
C LYS A 96 8.45 6.49 -6.98
N MET A 97 7.23 6.37 -6.44
CA MET A 97 6.02 6.78 -7.14
C MET A 97 5.94 8.31 -7.32
N LYS A 98 6.35 9.09 -6.30
CA LYS A 98 6.44 10.56 -6.42
C LYS A 98 7.52 11.00 -7.41
N ASN A 99 8.67 10.33 -7.42
CA ASN A 99 9.71 10.55 -8.43
C ASN A 99 9.20 10.25 -9.84
N PHE A 100 8.51 9.13 -10.02
CA PHE A 100 7.90 8.78 -11.30
C PHE A 100 6.93 9.86 -11.77
N GLY A 101 6.04 10.35 -10.89
CA GLY A 101 5.15 11.46 -11.22
C GLY A 101 5.87 12.75 -11.63
N ARG A 102 6.99 13.10 -10.97
CA ARG A 102 7.83 14.24 -11.38
C ARG A 102 8.39 14.07 -12.80
N GLU A 103 8.87 12.88 -13.13
CA GLU A 103 9.41 12.61 -14.47
C GLU A 103 8.33 12.66 -15.55
N VAL A 104 7.15 12.10 -15.28
CA VAL A 104 5.98 12.20 -16.18
C VAL A 104 5.58 13.66 -16.41
N GLN A 105 5.56 14.49 -15.36
CA GLN A 105 5.27 15.92 -15.48
C GLN A 105 6.32 16.67 -16.32
N LYS A 106 7.62 16.44 -16.07
CA LYS A 106 8.71 17.06 -16.86
C LYS A 106 8.62 16.71 -18.35
N GLN A 107 8.30 15.46 -18.68
CA GLN A 107 8.13 15.04 -20.07
C GLN A 107 6.97 15.76 -20.74
N ARG A 108 5.81 15.84 -20.08
CA ARG A 108 4.64 16.58 -20.59
C ARG A 108 4.96 18.05 -20.85
N TRP A 109 5.75 18.69 -19.98
CA TRP A 109 6.13 20.10 -20.14
C TRP A 109 7.07 20.31 -21.33
N ARG A 110 8.00 19.39 -21.59
CA ARG A 110 8.86 19.43 -22.78
C ARG A 110 8.03 19.34 -24.06
N THR A 111 7.08 18.40 -24.13
CA THR A 111 6.23 18.22 -25.32
C THR A 111 5.20 19.34 -25.51
N ALA A 112 4.80 20.04 -24.44
CA ALA A 112 3.86 21.16 -24.53
C ALA A 112 4.53 22.53 -24.83
N GLY A 113 5.85 22.65 -24.64
CA GLY A 113 6.62 23.88 -24.90
C GLY A 113 7.23 23.99 -26.31
N ASP A 114 6.99 22.99 -27.17
CA ASP A 114 7.51 22.92 -28.54
C ASP A 114 6.56 23.53 -29.60
N TRP A 115 5.75 24.54 -29.23
CA TRP A 115 4.85 25.28 -30.14
C TRP A 115 5.15 26.77 -30.16
#